data_AF-A0A9X4SLW1-F1
#
_entry.id   AF-A0A9X4SLW1-F1
#
_cell.length_a   1.000
_cell.length_b   1.000
_cell.length_c   1.000
_cell.angle_alpha   90.00
_cell.angle_beta   90.00
_cell.angle_gamma   90.00
#
_symmetry.space_group_name_H-M   'P 1'
#
loop_
_entity.id
_entity.type
_entity.pdbx_description
1 polymer ?
#
loop_
_entity_poly.entity_id
_entity_poly.type
_entity_poly.pdbx_seq_one_letter_code
_entity_poly.pdbx_strand_id
1 'polypeptide(L)'
;MPVSEKVKKVSQERLEQLGYSYKTEHLQSSTAIYGHVNEHMEENISSTLREIYNALILYNNSEHLPNDEAIGNMVERFQESIEKAKKNKVMFSVPCHIDVFKKEEKLSITEYSMRVLRHLMEYDANVTEVGKSKLQHLWLEMSNLVSKGNSVSTNVFQSERLPSILQKRRDYLSRLKQIVCNSIEKGKKEDVAVERDNGFFCVECPEESVITPAKFLSNPEFENLDGALKIGDGVIQTKNGQYCGMKGALQMAFEVSDSEKIEMILLSQNPSGFGKIMVYMDDKSCEIFLKHCEELKKEPRISKVIEAAKSFIQENKTASPPLSSMDNTDTSNHLENIGQSASQNVVH
;
A
#
# COMPACT_ATOMS: atom_id res chain seq x y z
N MET A 1 -10.53 -6.45 49.58
CA MET A 1 -10.35 -6.03 48.17
C MET A 1 -8.87 -5.89 47.89
N PRO A 2 -8.31 -6.68 46.95
CA PRO A 2 -6.93 -6.54 46.52
C PRO A 2 -6.69 -5.17 45.87
N VAL A 3 -5.46 -4.66 46.02
CA VAL A 3 -5.03 -3.33 45.54
C VAL A 3 -5.21 -3.19 44.01
N SER A 4 -5.14 -4.30 43.26
CA SER A 4 -5.36 -4.33 41.81
C SER A 4 -6.80 -4.01 41.38
N GLU A 5 -7.80 -4.35 42.20
CA GLU A 5 -9.21 -4.03 41.92
C GLU A 5 -9.53 -2.57 42.26
N LYS A 6 -8.85 -2.00 43.27
CA LYS A 6 -8.98 -0.57 43.58
C LYS A 6 -8.36 0.31 42.48
N VAL A 7 -7.25 -0.10 41.86
CA VAL A 7 -6.60 0.66 40.77
C VAL A 7 -7.43 0.62 39.48
N LYS A 8 -8.05 -0.52 39.13
CA LYS A 8 -8.94 -0.63 37.96
C LYS A 8 -10.22 0.20 38.09
N LYS A 9 -10.82 0.25 39.29
CA LYS A 9 -12.07 0.98 39.50
C LYS A 9 -11.87 2.51 39.51
N VAL A 10 -10.77 2.98 40.12
CA VAL A 10 -10.41 4.42 40.18
C VAL A 10 -9.99 4.97 38.81
N SER A 11 -9.42 4.14 37.93
CA SER A 11 -9.04 4.55 36.56
C SER A 11 -10.23 4.61 35.61
N GLN A 12 -11.22 3.72 35.76
CA GLN A 12 -12.42 3.72 34.93
C GLN A 12 -13.39 4.86 35.29
N GLU A 13 -13.62 5.12 36.58
CA GLU A 13 -14.48 6.23 37.04
C GLU A 13 -13.88 7.62 36.69
N ARG A 14 -12.54 7.75 36.63
CA ARG A 14 -11.88 8.98 36.17
C ARG A 14 -12.02 9.21 34.66
N LEU A 15 -12.08 8.16 33.85
CA LEU A 15 -12.23 8.27 32.40
C LEU A 15 -13.65 8.67 31.98
N GLU A 16 -14.67 8.20 32.71
CA GLU A 16 -16.06 8.58 32.49
C GLU A 16 -16.34 10.03 32.94
N GLN A 17 -15.68 10.51 34.01
CA GLN A 17 -15.75 11.92 34.44
C GLN A 17 -15.07 12.91 33.48
N LEU A 18 -14.18 12.43 32.60
CA LEU A 18 -13.49 13.23 31.57
C LEU A 18 -14.26 13.32 30.23
N GLY A 19 -15.50 12.85 30.17
CA GLY A 19 -16.37 13.02 29.01
C GLY A 19 -16.10 12.07 27.83
N TYR A 20 -15.35 10.98 28.05
CA TYR A 20 -15.15 9.95 27.03
C TYR A 20 -16.40 9.06 26.90
N SER A 21 -17.35 9.49 26.07
CA SER A 21 -18.39 8.62 25.52
C SER A 21 -17.78 7.74 24.43
N TYR A 22 -17.69 6.43 24.65
CA TYR A 22 -17.44 5.44 23.60
C TYR A 22 -18.61 5.47 22.60
N LYS A 23 -18.50 6.32 21.59
CA LYS A 23 -19.19 6.10 20.33
C LYS A 23 -18.29 5.27 19.44
N THR A 24 -18.62 3.99 19.38
CA THR A 24 -18.12 3.00 18.45
C THR A 24 -18.57 3.38 17.04
N GLU A 25 -17.86 4.30 16.40
CA GLU A 25 -17.92 4.45 14.95
C GLU A 25 -16.85 3.54 14.35
N HIS A 26 -17.33 2.62 13.50
CA HIS A 26 -16.58 1.67 12.67
C HIS A 26 -15.17 2.15 12.29
N LEU A 27 -14.14 1.66 12.99
CA LEU A 27 -12.75 1.71 12.52
C LEU A 27 -12.47 0.54 11.56
N GLN A 28 -13.30 0.39 10.51
CA GLN A 28 -12.80 -0.19 9.26
C GLN A 28 -12.22 0.98 8.47
N SER A 29 -10.94 1.27 8.70
CA SER A 29 -10.15 2.18 7.89
C SER A 29 -10.25 1.73 6.43
N SER A 30 -11.03 2.47 5.62
CA SER A 30 -11.26 2.27 4.20
C SER A 30 -10.03 2.64 3.37
N THR A 31 -8.87 2.06 3.68
CA THR A 31 -7.61 2.29 2.98
C THR A 31 -7.37 1.16 1.99
N ALA A 32 -7.32 1.49 0.71
CA ALA A 32 -7.25 0.53 -0.39
C ALA A 32 -6.02 -0.39 -0.29
N ILE A 33 -4.90 0.13 0.24
CA ILE A 33 -3.66 -0.63 0.42
C ILE A 33 -3.83 -1.84 1.35
N TYR A 34 -4.82 -1.82 2.26
CA TYR A 34 -5.09 -2.95 3.16
C TYR A 34 -5.84 -4.09 2.48
N GLY A 35 -6.43 -3.88 1.31
CA GLY A 35 -6.98 -4.96 0.48
C GLY A 35 -5.92 -5.97 0.00
N HIS A 36 -4.64 -5.67 0.21
CA HIS A 36 -3.50 -6.55 -0.12
C HIS A 36 -2.95 -7.32 1.09
N VAL A 37 -3.57 -7.18 2.26
CA VAL A 37 -3.17 -7.93 3.47
C VAL A 37 -3.67 -9.36 3.35
N ASN A 38 -2.74 -10.33 3.41
CA ASN A 38 -3.05 -11.75 3.51
C ASN A 38 -2.72 -12.27 4.92
N GLU A 39 -3.11 -13.52 5.22
CA GLU A 39 -2.87 -14.15 6.53
C GLU A 39 -1.40 -14.08 6.94
N HIS A 40 -0.46 -14.30 6.01
CA HIS A 40 0.96 -14.20 6.31
C HIS A 40 1.41 -12.78 6.71
N MET A 41 0.86 -11.74 6.07
CA MET A 41 1.10 -10.35 6.46
C MET A 41 0.51 -10.07 7.85
N GLU A 42 -0.71 -10.53 8.13
CA GLU A 42 -1.33 -10.37 9.46
C GLU A 42 -0.52 -11.06 10.57
N GLU A 43 -0.02 -12.27 10.32
CA GLU A 43 0.88 -12.99 11.22
C GLU A 43 2.17 -12.22 11.47
N ASN A 44 2.79 -11.69 10.41
CA ASN A 44 4.00 -10.88 10.54
C ASN A 44 3.75 -9.60 11.36
N ILE A 45 2.64 -8.89 11.10
CA ILE A 45 2.25 -7.71 11.87
C ILE A 45 2.04 -8.08 13.34
N SER A 46 1.28 -9.14 13.60
CA SER A 46 0.98 -9.62 14.95
C SER A 46 2.24 -10.07 15.69
N SER A 47 3.16 -10.74 15.00
CA SER A 47 4.46 -11.12 15.54
C SER A 47 5.30 -9.89 15.92
N THR A 48 5.39 -8.89 15.04
CA THR A 48 6.09 -7.63 15.35
C THR A 48 5.47 -6.91 16.55
N LEU A 49 4.15 -6.82 16.62
CA LEU A 49 3.45 -6.23 17.77
C LEU A 49 3.76 -6.97 19.08
N ARG A 50 3.78 -8.32 19.05
CA ARG A 50 4.15 -9.14 20.22
C ARG A 50 5.58 -8.92 20.66
N GLU A 51 6.54 -8.82 19.74
CA GLU A 51 7.94 -8.56 20.10
C GLU A 51 8.11 -7.18 20.75
N ILE A 52 7.43 -6.15 20.22
CA ILE A 52 7.43 -4.81 20.81
C ILE A 52 6.78 -4.84 22.21
N TYR A 53 5.66 -5.55 22.36
CA TYR A 53 5.03 -5.74 23.67
C TYR A 53 5.95 -6.47 24.65
N ASN A 54 6.63 -7.52 24.21
CA ASN A 54 7.57 -8.28 25.04
C ASN A 54 8.76 -7.42 25.48
N ALA A 55 9.27 -6.54 24.61
CA ALA A 55 10.30 -5.57 24.99
C ALA A 55 9.81 -4.66 26.14
N LEU A 56 8.56 -4.17 26.07
CA LEU A 56 7.96 -3.38 27.14
C LEU A 56 7.77 -4.17 28.44
N ILE A 57 7.35 -5.44 28.36
CA ILE A 57 7.23 -6.31 29.54
C ILE A 57 8.57 -6.55 30.20
N LEU A 58 9.65 -6.71 29.43
CA LEU A 58 10.99 -6.84 29.98
C LEU A 58 11.38 -5.61 30.79
N TYR A 59 11.10 -4.41 30.28
CA TYR A 59 11.30 -3.18 31.05
C TYR A 59 10.52 -3.20 32.37
N ASN A 60 9.22 -3.52 32.32
CA ASN A 60 8.35 -3.53 33.51
C ASN A 60 8.76 -4.59 34.55
N ASN A 61 9.37 -5.69 34.14
CA ASN A 61 9.82 -6.78 35.02
C ASN A 61 11.29 -6.63 35.48
N SER A 62 11.98 -5.56 35.08
CA SER A 62 13.40 -5.34 35.37
C SER A 62 13.63 -4.56 36.66
N GLU A 63 12.85 -4.82 37.71
CA GLU A 63 12.98 -4.13 39.03
C GLU A 63 14.38 -4.29 39.67
N HIS A 64 15.15 -5.28 39.23
CA HIS A 64 16.50 -5.56 39.69
C HIS A 64 17.59 -4.77 38.96
N LEU A 65 17.27 -4.11 37.85
CA LEU A 65 18.22 -3.32 37.05
C LEU A 65 18.04 -1.82 37.32
N PRO A 66 19.10 -1.00 37.18
CA PRO A 66 18.95 0.44 37.06
C PRO A 66 17.99 0.80 35.91
N ASN A 67 17.10 1.77 36.13
CA ASN A 67 16.06 2.15 35.15
C ASN A 67 16.65 2.43 33.76
N ASP A 68 17.78 3.13 33.68
CA ASP A 68 18.41 3.48 32.41
C ASP A 68 18.96 2.26 31.65
N GLU A 69 19.37 1.21 32.37
CA GLU A 69 19.81 -0.06 31.79
C GLU A 69 18.61 -0.85 31.27
N ALA A 70 17.54 -0.95 32.06
CA ALA A 70 16.29 -1.58 31.66
C ALA A 70 15.68 -0.92 30.40
N ILE A 71 15.71 0.42 30.34
CA ILE A 71 15.27 1.18 29.14
C ILE A 71 16.19 0.87 27.95
N GLY A 72 17.50 0.78 28.18
CA GLY A 72 18.46 0.43 27.11
C GLY A 72 18.14 -0.92 26.47
N ASN A 73 17.96 -1.95 27.29
CA ASN A 73 17.65 -3.31 26.83
C ASN A 73 16.30 -3.37 26.09
N MET A 74 15.30 -2.60 26.57
CA MET A 74 14.01 -2.49 25.89
C MET A 74 14.14 -1.80 24.53
N VAL A 75 14.85 -0.67 24.46
CA VAL A 75 15.07 0.09 23.21
C VAL A 75 15.79 -0.77 22.17
N GLU A 76 16.80 -1.55 22.58
CA GLU A 76 17.51 -2.46 21.68
C GLU A 76 16.57 -3.49 21.04
N ARG A 77 15.82 -4.23 21.87
CA ARG A 77 14.84 -5.24 21.38
C ARG A 77 13.73 -4.64 20.52
N PHE A 78 13.24 -3.48 20.92
CA PHE A 78 12.23 -2.77 20.16
C PHE A 78 12.81 -2.38 18.79
N GLN A 79 14.00 -1.76 18.74
CA GLN A 79 14.66 -1.37 17.50
C GLN A 79 14.91 -2.58 16.59
N GLU A 80 15.39 -3.69 17.13
CA GLU A 80 15.58 -4.95 16.37
C GLU A 80 14.28 -5.41 15.70
N SER A 81 13.16 -5.32 16.43
CA SER A 81 11.84 -5.70 15.92
C SER A 81 11.40 -4.80 14.75
N ILE A 82 11.65 -3.49 14.85
CA ILE A 82 11.33 -2.51 13.81
C ILE A 82 12.21 -2.69 12.58
N GLU A 83 13.52 -2.88 12.75
CA GLU A 83 14.43 -3.12 11.63
C GLU A 83 14.13 -4.43 10.90
N LYS A 84 13.82 -5.49 11.64
CA LYS A 84 13.37 -6.76 11.06
C LYS A 84 12.07 -6.58 10.27
N ALA A 85 11.09 -5.86 10.82
CA ALA A 85 9.83 -5.57 10.15
C ALA A 85 10.03 -4.74 8.86
N LYS A 86 10.89 -3.71 8.89
CA LYS A 86 11.27 -2.94 7.71
C LYS A 86 11.88 -3.82 6.62
N LYS A 87 12.89 -4.63 6.99
CA LYS A 87 13.59 -5.54 6.07
C LYS A 87 12.65 -6.56 5.44
N ASN A 88 11.70 -7.06 6.21
CA ASN A 88 10.72 -8.05 5.75
C ASN A 88 9.52 -7.42 5.02
N LYS A 89 9.52 -6.10 4.78
CA LYS A 89 8.40 -5.35 4.21
C LYS A 89 7.08 -5.68 4.94
N VAL A 90 7.06 -5.55 6.27
CA VAL A 90 5.81 -5.67 7.05
C VAL A 90 5.07 -4.33 6.97
N MET A 91 3.75 -4.34 6.76
CA MET A 91 2.95 -3.11 6.82
C MET A 91 2.82 -2.63 8.28
N PHE A 92 3.08 -1.36 8.53
CA PHE A 92 3.12 -0.81 9.89
C PHE A 92 1.78 -0.21 10.35
N SER A 93 0.90 0.13 9.42
CA SER A 93 -0.31 0.91 9.71
C SER A 93 -1.58 0.06 9.73
N VAL A 94 -1.51 -1.22 9.33
CA VAL A 94 -2.61 -2.17 9.38
C VAL A 94 -2.95 -2.50 10.84
N PRO A 95 -4.18 -2.26 11.32
CA PRO A 95 -4.57 -2.59 12.68
C PRO A 95 -4.76 -4.10 12.85
N CYS A 96 -4.02 -4.70 13.79
CA CYS A 96 -4.16 -6.11 14.15
C CYS A 96 -4.51 -6.26 15.63
N HIS A 97 -5.23 -7.34 15.95
CA HIS A 97 -5.43 -7.75 17.33
C HIS A 97 -4.31 -8.72 17.74
N ILE A 98 -3.76 -8.52 18.93
CA ILE A 98 -2.97 -9.53 19.62
C ILE A 98 -3.64 -9.86 20.95
N ASP A 99 -3.45 -11.06 21.44
CA ASP A 99 -4.06 -11.62 22.65
C ASP A 99 -3.88 -10.79 23.93
N VAL A 100 -2.83 -9.96 24.00
CA VAL A 100 -2.58 -9.05 25.12
C VAL A 100 -3.38 -7.75 25.05
N PHE A 101 -3.99 -7.44 23.92
CA PHE A 101 -4.88 -6.29 23.78
C PHE A 101 -6.27 -6.61 24.32
N LYS A 102 -7.05 -5.57 24.62
CA LYS A 102 -8.47 -5.76 24.92
C LYS A 102 -9.16 -6.45 23.74
N LYS A 103 -10.20 -7.24 24.01
CA LYS A 103 -10.89 -8.10 23.02
C LYS A 103 -11.32 -7.37 21.73
N GLU A 104 -11.58 -6.07 21.80
CA GLU A 104 -12.02 -5.24 20.66
C GLU A 104 -10.93 -4.27 20.18
N GLU A 105 -9.79 -4.23 20.86
CA GLU A 105 -8.69 -3.34 20.53
C GLU A 105 -7.83 -3.95 19.41
N LYS A 106 -7.78 -3.22 18.30
CA LYS A 106 -6.87 -3.46 17.19
C LYS A 106 -5.98 -2.24 17.05
N LEU A 107 -4.68 -2.44 17.09
CA LEU A 107 -3.70 -1.37 16.92
C LEU A 107 -2.73 -1.76 15.82
N SER A 108 -2.28 -0.77 15.06
CA SER A 108 -1.19 -0.97 14.13
C SER A 108 0.15 -0.91 14.87
N ILE A 109 1.24 -1.37 14.22
CA ILE A 109 2.60 -1.23 14.77
C ILE A 109 2.92 0.24 15.01
N THR A 110 2.61 1.13 14.05
CA THR A 110 2.82 2.58 14.21
C THR A 110 2.06 3.12 15.40
N GLU A 111 0.79 2.78 15.54
CA GLU A 111 -0.07 3.28 16.61
C GLU A 111 0.37 2.79 17.98
N TYR A 112 0.58 1.48 18.13
CA TYR A 112 1.03 0.90 19.40
C TYR A 112 2.39 1.46 19.82
N SER A 113 3.36 1.50 18.88
CA SER A 113 4.70 2.02 19.14
C SER A 113 4.69 3.48 19.58
N MET A 114 3.97 4.34 18.86
CA MET A 114 3.89 5.76 19.18
C MET A 114 3.20 6.00 20.53
N ARG A 115 2.16 5.21 20.87
CA ARG A 115 1.51 5.27 22.19
C ARG A 115 2.47 4.90 23.32
N VAL A 116 3.20 3.79 23.17
CA VAL A 116 4.18 3.32 24.17
C VAL A 116 5.30 4.34 24.35
N LEU A 117 5.92 4.81 23.27
CA LEU A 117 7.00 5.77 23.34
C LEU A 117 6.56 7.09 23.99
N ARG A 118 5.38 7.60 23.62
CA ARG A 118 4.81 8.78 24.25
C ARG A 118 4.60 8.56 25.74
N HIS A 119 4.03 7.41 26.13
CA HIS A 119 3.80 7.08 27.53
C HIS A 119 5.11 7.12 28.34
N LEU A 120 6.14 6.43 27.84
CA LEU A 120 7.44 6.37 28.50
C LEU A 120 8.13 7.75 28.59
N MET A 121 8.08 8.55 27.52
CA MET A 121 8.78 9.83 27.47
C MET A 121 8.08 10.95 28.25
N GLU A 122 6.74 10.96 28.29
CA GLU A 122 5.96 12.07 28.85
C GLU A 122 5.38 11.76 30.24
N TYR A 123 5.10 10.49 30.57
CA TYR A 123 4.30 10.13 31.76
C TYR A 123 4.96 9.13 32.71
N ASP A 124 5.93 8.34 32.25
CA ASP A 124 6.59 7.36 33.11
C ASP A 124 7.63 8.03 34.01
N ALA A 125 7.35 8.04 35.32
CA ALA A 125 8.20 8.66 36.33
C ALA A 125 9.56 7.96 36.52
N ASN A 126 9.69 6.71 36.06
CA ASN A 126 10.93 5.94 36.16
C ASN A 126 11.92 6.26 35.03
N VAL A 127 11.48 6.96 33.98
CA VAL A 127 12.30 7.30 32.81
C VAL A 127 13.05 8.62 33.07
N THR A 128 14.36 8.51 33.26
CA THR A 128 15.26 9.67 33.45
C THR A 128 15.50 10.41 32.12
N GLU A 129 16.16 11.56 32.16
CA GLU A 129 16.61 12.27 30.94
C GLU A 129 17.56 11.42 30.07
N VAL A 130 18.39 10.58 30.68
CA VAL A 130 19.23 9.62 29.95
C VAL A 130 18.37 8.58 29.25
N GLY A 131 17.37 8.04 29.96
CA GLY A 131 16.37 7.14 29.40
C GLY A 131 15.59 7.77 28.22
N LYS A 132 15.14 9.02 28.37
CA LYS A 132 14.45 9.78 27.30
C LYS A 132 15.33 9.95 26.08
N SER A 133 16.62 10.22 26.26
CA SER A 133 17.58 10.32 25.15
C SER A 133 17.69 9.02 24.36
N LYS A 134 17.69 7.86 25.04
CA LYS A 134 17.66 6.53 24.37
C LYS A 134 16.36 6.32 23.58
N LEU A 135 15.22 6.67 24.17
CA LEU A 135 13.90 6.56 23.52
C LEU A 135 13.75 7.52 22.33
N GLN A 136 14.45 8.66 22.34
CA GLN A 136 14.36 9.67 21.29
C GLN A 136 14.77 9.13 19.92
N HIS A 137 15.74 8.20 19.85
CA HIS A 137 16.12 7.55 18.59
C HIS A 137 14.97 6.74 17.99
N LEU A 138 14.31 5.93 18.82
CA LEU A 138 13.18 5.12 18.39
C LEU A 138 11.95 5.98 18.05
N TRP A 139 11.72 7.07 18.79
CA TRP A 139 10.72 8.08 18.45
C TRP A 139 10.96 8.69 17.07
N LEU A 140 12.21 9.06 16.75
CA LEU A 140 12.57 9.60 15.44
C LEU A 140 12.35 8.58 14.33
N GLU A 141 12.69 7.31 14.56
CA GLU A 141 12.48 6.24 13.59
C GLU A 141 10.98 6.05 13.27
N MET A 142 10.14 5.96 14.30
CA MET A 142 8.69 5.87 14.11
C MET A 142 8.11 7.12 13.45
N SER A 143 8.59 8.30 13.85
CA SER A 143 8.20 9.58 13.23
C SER A 143 8.59 9.63 11.76
N ASN A 144 9.75 9.08 11.39
CA ASN A 144 10.21 9.01 10.01
C ASN A 144 9.30 8.13 9.17
N LEU A 145 8.90 6.95 9.66
CA LEU A 145 7.92 6.08 8.99
C LEU A 145 6.61 6.83 8.72
N VAL A 146 6.03 7.47 9.75
CA VAL A 146 4.79 8.25 9.59
C VAL A 146 4.97 9.38 8.58
N SER A 147 6.07 10.15 8.68
CA SER A 147 6.36 11.25 7.76
C SER A 147 6.50 10.82 6.30
N LYS A 148 6.81 9.54 6.09
CA LYS A 148 7.01 8.91 4.79
C LYS A 148 5.75 8.24 4.24
N GLY A 149 4.60 8.38 4.88
CA GLY A 149 3.31 7.96 4.32
C GLY A 149 2.52 7.00 5.20
N ASN A 150 3.17 6.25 6.08
CA ASN A 150 2.52 5.31 6.99
C ASN A 150 1.41 6.00 7.80
N SER A 151 0.25 5.36 7.89
CA SER A 151 -0.91 5.91 8.58
C SER A 151 -0.80 5.73 10.09
N VAL A 152 -1.46 6.61 10.83
CA VAL A 152 -1.64 6.53 12.28
C VAL A 152 -2.94 7.24 12.67
N SER A 153 -3.68 6.66 13.61
CA SER A 153 -5.05 7.07 13.96
C SER A 153 -5.09 8.36 14.79
N THR A 154 -6.00 9.30 14.47
CA THR A 154 -6.11 10.65 15.08
C THR A 154 -6.21 10.65 16.62
N ASN A 155 -6.49 9.51 17.23
CA ASN A 155 -6.55 9.32 18.67
C ASN A 155 -5.17 9.24 19.35
N VAL A 156 -4.08 9.01 18.60
CA VAL A 156 -2.70 9.04 19.10
C VAL A 156 -2.18 10.49 19.30
N PHE A 157 -2.95 11.52 18.92
CA PHE A 157 -2.43 12.84 18.52
C PHE A 157 -2.49 14.01 19.51
N GLN A 158 -2.46 13.77 20.82
CA GLN A 158 -2.41 14.87 21.79
C GLN A 158 -1.01 15.43 22.09
N SER A 159 0.06 14.97 21.41
CA SER A 159 1.43 15.47 21.63
C SER A 159 1.79 16.63 20.69
N GLU A 160 2.38 17.70 21.23
CA GLU A 160 2.76 18.92 20.49
C GLU A 160 3.74 18.68 19.32
N ARG A 161 4.52 17.60 19.35
CA ARG A 161 5.49 17.26 18.30
C ARG A 161 4.84 16.64 17.05
N LEU A 162 3.63 16.09 17.21
CA LEU A 162 2.96 15.24 16.22
C LEU A 162 2.28 15.99 15.05
N PRO A 163 1.75 17.22 15.20
CA PRO A 163 1.24 18.03 14.08
C PRO A 163 2.27 18.25 12.98
N SER A 164 3.54 18.49 13.35
CA SER A 164 4.62 18.69 12.37
C SER A 164 4.91 17.43 11.53
N ILE A 165 4.81 16.24 12.14
CA ILE A 165 5.02 14.95 11.48
C ILE A 165 3.86 14.65 10.51
N LEU A 166 2.62 14.95 10.93
CA LEU A 166 1.45 14.83 10.06
C LEU A 166 1.51 15.75 8.85
N GLN A 167 1.98 16.98 9.03
CA GLN A 167 2.16 17.90 7.91
C GLN A 167 3.19 17.32 6.93
N LYS A 168 4.34 16.85 7.42
CA LYS A 168 5.35 16.19 6.58
C LYS A 168 4.78 14.99 5.82
N ARG A 169 3.95 14.16 6.47
CA ARG A 169 3.24 13.04 5.85
C ARG A 169 2.33 13.52 4.73
N ARG A 170 1.51 14.55 4.99
CA ARG A 170 0.59 15.13 3.99
C ARG A 170 1.36 15.68 2.79
N ASP A 171 2.42 16.43 3.04
CA ASP A 171 3.27 16.98 1.99
C ASP A 171 3.95 15.87 1.18
N TYR A 172 4.39 14.81 1.85
CA TYR A 172 4.99 13.64 1.19
C TYR A 172 3.98 12.92 0.28
N LEU A 173 2.80 12.57 0.77
CA LEU A 173 1.75 11.93 -0.04
C LEU A 173 1.27 12.85 -1.17
N SER A 174 1.21 14.16 -0.94
CA SER A 174 0.90 15.14 -1.98
C SER A 174 1.95 15.17 -3.10
N ARG A 175 3.25 15.02 -2.77
CA ARG A 175 4.31 14.90 -3.77
C ARG A 175 4.19 13.59 -4.57
N LEU A 176 3.91 12.47 -3.90
CA LEU A 176 3.67 11.21 -4.61
C LEU A 176 2.45 11.31 -5.55
N LYS A 177 1.35 11.89 -5.07
CA LYS A 177 0.18 12.18 -5.90
C LYS A 177 0.55 13.05 -7.10
N GLN A 178 1.35 14.11 -6.92
CA GLN A 178 1.79 14.94 -8.04
C GLN A 178 2.62 14.16 -9.07
N ILE A 179 3.51 13.28 -8.61
CA ILE A 179 4.32 12.41 -9.48
C ILE A 179 3.41 11.51 -10.32
N VAL A 180 2.39 10.90 -9.71
CA VAL A 180 1.37 10.11 -10.44
C VAL A 180 0.55 11.00 -11.38
N CYS A 181 0.08 12.16 -10.95
CA CYS A 181 -0.70 13.08 -11.79
C CYS A 181 0.08 13.55 -13.03
N ASN A 182 1.40 13.67 -12.94
CA ASN A 182 2.26 14.01 -14.08
C ASN A 182 2.37 12.86 -15.11
N SER A 183 2.05 11.64 -14.70
CA SER A 183 1.99 10.46 -15.60
C SER A 183 0.61 10.23 -16.23
N ILE A 184 -0.41 11.02 -15.85
CA ILE A 184 -1.74 11.00 -16.45
C ILE A 184 -1.76 11.94 -17.67
N GLU A 185 -2.01 11.36 -18.84
CA GLU A 185 -2.09 12.03 -20.14
C GLU A 185 -3.50 12.56 -20.40
N LYS A 186 -4.52 11.82 -19.96
CA LYS A 186 -5.94 12.19 -20.03
C LYS A 186 -6.67 11.73 -18.77
N GLY A 187 -7.65 12.48 -18.29
CA GLY A 187 -8.45 12.14 -17.10
C GLY A 187 -8.38 13.19 -15.99
N LYS A 188 -9.22 13.02 -14.96
CA LYS A 188 -9.28 13.92 -13.80
C LYS A 188 -8.14 13.61 -12.83
N LYS A 189 -7.33 14.62 -12.52
CA LYS A 189 -6.15 14.47 -11.66
C LYS A 189 -6.50 14.68 -10.18
N GLU A 190 -7.58 15.41 -9.91
CA GLU A 190 -8.11 15.67 -8.57
C GLU A 190 -8.50 14.38 -7.83
N ASP A 191 -9.00 13.38 -8.56
CA ASP A 191 -9.56 12.14 -8.02
C ASP A 191 -8.50 11.04 -7.80
N VAL A 192 -7.22 11.33 -8.06
CA VAL A 192 -6.12 10.39 -7.79
C VAL A 192 -5.91 10.24 -6.28
N ALA A 193 -5.86 9.01 -5.79
CA ALA A 193 -5.48 8.70 -4.42
C ALA A 193 -4.13 7.98 -4.39
N VAL A 194 -3.29 8.30 -3.41
CA VAL A 194 -2.01 7.62 -3.19
C VAL A 194 -1.85 7.29 -1.72
N GLU A 195 -1.63 6.00 -1.44
CA GLU A 195 -1.33 5.46 -0.13
C GLU A 195 0.06 4.84 -0.14
N ARG A 196 0.72 4.85 1.01
CA ARG A 196 2.01 4.19 1.21
C ARG A 196 2.12 3.65 2.62
N ASP A 197 2.59 2.42 2.73
CA ASP A 197 2.90 1.79 4.00
C ASP A 197 4.12 0.90 3.81
N ASN A 198 5.22 1.20 4.50
CA ASN A 198 6.50 0.49 4.50
C ASN A 198 6.69 -0.56 3.37
N GLY A 199 7.41 -0.19 2.31
CA GLY A 199 7.68 -1.11 1.21
C GLY A 199 6.48 -1.33 0.28
N PHE A 200 5.30 -0.79 0.58
CA PHE A 200 4.10 -0.85 -0.26
C PHE A 200 3.57 0.52 -0.65
N PHE A 201 3.00 0.61 -1.84
CA PHE A 201 2.14 1.73 -2.25
C PHE A 201 0.83 1.24 -2.87
N CYS A 202 -0.20 2.07 -2.82
CA CYS A 202 -1.42 1.91 -3.61
C CYS A 202 -1.71 3.24 -4.31
N VAL A 203 -1.93 3.19 -5.62
CA VAL A 203 -2.35 4.33 -6.43
C VAL A 203 -3.71 3.99 -7.00
N GLU A 204 -4.69 4.86 -6.79
CA GLU A 204 -5.99 4.76 -7.42
C GLU A 204 -6.17 5.93 -8.39
N CYS A 205 -6.53 5.61 -9.63
CA CYS A 205 -6.85 6.56 -10.68
C CYS A 205 -8.30 6.36 -11.14
N PRO A 206 -8.99 7.43 -11.57
CA PRO A 206 -10.31 7.32 -12.21
C PRO A 206 -10.27 6.42 -13.44
N GLU A 207 -11.38 5.75 -13.73
CA GLU A 207 -11.52 4.80 -14.84
C GLU A 207 -11.23 5.45 -16.20
N GLU A 208 -11.62 6.72 -16.38
CA GLU A 208 -11.38 7.48 -17.60
C GLU A 208 -9.92 7.90 -17.80
N SER A 209 -9.03 7.55 -16.87
CA SER A 209 -7.64 7.98 -16.90
C SER A 209 -6.82 7.19 -17.91
N VAL A 210 -6.13 7.91 -18.79
CA VAL A 210 -5.02 7.36 -19.57
C VAL A 210 -3.74 7.70 -18.81
N ILE A 211 -3.13 6.68 -18.22
CA ILE A 211 -1.91 6.79 -17.44
C ILE A 211 -0.79 6.02 -18.13
N THR A 212 0.42 6.56 -18.05
CA THR A 212 1.64 5.85 -18.44
C THR A 212 2.38 5.47 -17.16
N PRO A 213 2.17 4.26 -16.60
CA PRO A 213 2.69 3.92 -15.29
C PRO A 213 4.22 3.97 -15.22
N ALA A 214 4.89 3.66 -16.34
CA ALA A 214 6.34 3.76 -16.46
C ALA A 214 6.89 5.16 -16.13
N LYS A 215 6.14 6.25 -16.34
CA LYS A 215 6.56 7.63 -16.05
C LYS A 215 6.66 7.92 -14.56
N PHE A 216 5.78 7.35 -13.74
CA PHE A 216 5.85 7.55 -12.28
C PHE A 216 6.65 6.44 -11.59
N LEU A 217 6.58 5.20 -12.09
CA LEU A 217 7.40 4.08 -11.60
C LEU A 217 8.89 4.24 -11.90
N SER A 218 9.30 5.18 -12.76
CA SER A 218 10.71 5.59 -12.92
C SER A 218 11.18 6.55 -11.84
N ASN A 219 10.28 7.11 -11.03
CA ASN A 219 10.66 7.99 -9.96
C ASN A 219 11.31 7.19 -8.80
N PRO A 220 12.46 7.64 -8.25
CA PRO A 220 13.15 6.96 -7.16
C PRO A 220 12.29 6.68 -5.92
N GLU A 221 11.24 7.48 -5.68
CA GLU A 221 10.33 7.26 -4.56
C GLU A 221 9.52 5.96 -4.66
N PHE A 222 9.34 5.43 -5.86
CA PHE A 222 8.67 4.15 -6.11
C PHE A 222 9.66 2.98 -6.28
N GLU A 223 10.96 3.26 -6.24
CA GLU A 223 11.99 2.25 -6.40
C GLU A 223 11.95 1.26 -5.22
N ASN A 224 12.05 -0.04 -5.53
CA ASN A 224 12.01 -1.14 -4.56
C ASN A 224 10.71 -1.28 -3.73
N LEU A 225 9.69 -0.49 -4.06
CA LEU A 225 8.37 -0.66 -3.48
C LEU A 225 7.58 -1.73 -4.26
N ASP A 226 6.84 -2.52 -3.51
CA ASP A 226 5.75 -3.34 -4.01
C ASP A 226 4.49 -2.46 -4.05
N GLY A 227 3.51 -2.78 -4.88
CA GLY A 227 2.33 -1.94 -4.90
C GLY A 227 1.25 -2.36 -5.86
N ALA A 228 0.19 -1.58 -5.85
CA ALA A 228 -0.93 -1.74 -6.75
C ALA A 228 -1.29 -0.39 -7.38
N LEU A 229 -1.52 -0.40 -8.68
CA LEU A 229 -2.14 0.68 -9.44
C LEU A 229 -3.54 0.22 -9.86
N LYS A 230 -4.56 0.91 -9.38
CA LYS A 230 -5.96 0.67 -9.70
C LYS A 230 -6.45 1.75 -10.67
N ILE A 231 -7.08 1.33 -11.76
CA ILE A 231 -7.70 2.19 -12.78
C ILE A 231 -9.11 1.65 -13.02
N GLY A 232 -10.13 2.36 -12.54
CA GLY A 232 -11.48 1.79 -12.46
C GLY A 232 -11.47 0.46 -11.67
N ASP A 233 -11.97 -0.60 -12.30
CA ASP A 233 -11.97 -1.97 -11.72
C ASP A 233 -10.67 -2.76 -12.01
N GLY A 234 -9.84 -2.27 -12.92
CA GLY A 234 -8.57 -2.90 -13.28
C GLY A 234 -7.50 -2.65 -12.20
N VAL A 235 -6.76 -3.70 -11.81
CA VAL A 235 -5.66 -3.59 -10.85
C VAL A 235 -4.38 -4.15 -11.46
N ILE A 236 -3.32 -3.36 -11.48
CA ILE A 236 -1.96 -3.74 -11.86
C ILE A 236 -1.12 -3.85 -10.59
N GLN A 237 -0.46 -4.98 -10.39
CA GLN A 237 0.41 -5.19 -9.24
C GLN A 237 1.87 -5.11 -9.64
N THR A 238 2.68 -4.53 -8.74
CA THR A 238 4.14 -4.47 -8.87
C THR A 238 4.81 -5.12 -7.66
N LYS A 239 5.94 -5.78 -7.92
CA LYS A 239 6.84 -6.33 -6.91
C LYS A 239 8.28 -5.99 -7.28
N ASN A 240 9.03 -5.38 -6.37
CA ASN A 240 10.39 -4.90 -6.59
C ASN A 240 10.52 -4.02 -7.85
N GLY A 241 9.57 -3.09 -8.04
CA GLY A 241 9.55 -2.20 -9.22
C GLY A 241 9.23 -2.88 -10.56
N GLN A 242 8.87 -4.17 -10.56
CA GLN A 242 8.47 -4.92 -11.76
C GLN A 242 7.00 -5.30 -11.70
N TYR A 243 6.31 -5.33 -12.84
CA TYR A 243 4.94 -5.85 -12.92
C TYR A 243 4.91 -7.33 -12.54
N CYS A 244 3.97 -7.71 -11.67
CA CYS A 244 3.86 -9.08 -11.17
C CYS A 244 2.46 -9.68 -11.31
N GLY A 245 1.43 -8.90 -11.62
CA GLY A 245 0.08 -9.41 -11.85
C GLY A 245 -0.90 -8.34 -12.32
N MET A 246 -2.02 -8.78 -12.90
CA MET A 246 -3.16 -7.94 -13.25
C MET A 246 -4.45 -8.65 -12.87
N LYS A 247 -5.41 -7.92 -12.28
CA LYS A 247 -6.78 -8.39 -12.05
C LYS A 247 -7.73 -7.54 -12.89
N GLY A 248 -8.60 -8.20 -13.66
CA GLY A 248 -9.46 -7.55 -14.65
C GLY A 248 -8.80 -7.43 -16.03
N ALA A 249 -9.55 -6.84 -16.97
CA ALA A 249 -9.06 -6.50 -18.30
C ALA A 249 -8.56 -5.05 -18.29
N LEU A 250 -7.35 -4.80 -18.80
CA LEU A 250 -6.85 -3.45 -18.99
C LEU A 250 -6.64 -3.19 -20.47
N GLN A 251 -7.42 -2.27 -21.05
CA GLN A 251 -7.14 -1.76 -22.38
C GLN A 251 -6.04 -0.70 -22.29
N MET A 252 -4.96 -0.90 -23.04
CA MET A 252 -3.86 0.03 -23.24
C MET A 252 -3.84 0.50 -24.68
N ALA A 253 -3.34 1.72 -24.84
CA ALA A 253 -3.30 2.44 -26.09
C ALA A 253 -1.94 3.09 -26.23
N PHE A 254 -1.20 2.79 -27.29
CA PHE A 254 0.10 3.39 -27.58
C PHE A 254 0.00 4.21 -28.86
N GLU A 255 0.32 5.49 -28.80
CA GLU A 255 0.59 6.28 -30.00
C GLU A 255 2.01 5.97 -30.47
N VAL A 256 2.13 5.54 -31.73
CA VAL A 256 3.42 5.15 -32.33
C VAL A 256 3.85 6.15 -33.41
N SER A 257 2.89 6.93 -33.92
CA SER A 257 3.11 8.14 -34.71
C SER A 257 1.87 9.03 -34.62
N ASP A 258 1.93 10.24 -35.20
CA ASP A 258 0.83 11.21 -35.21
C ASP A 258 -0.51 10.65 -35.77
N SER A 259 -0.49 9.52 -36.46
CA SER A 259 -1.67 8.90 -37.07
C SER A 259 -1.87 7.41 -36.75
N GLU A 260 -0.93 6.77 -36.03
CA GLU A 260 -0.97 5.33 -35.77
C GLU A 260 -0.99 5.04 -34.27
N LYS A 261 -1.97 4.24 -33.88
CA LYS A 261 -2.20 3.81 -32.50
C LYS A 261 -2.31 2.30 -32.45
N ILE A 262 -1.66 1.69 -31.47
CA ILE A 262 -1.81 0.27 -31.14
C ILE A 262 -2.72 0.17 -29.93
N GLU A 263 -3.81 -0.60 -30.04
CA GLU A 263 -4.66 -0.92 -28.91
C GLU A 263 -4.42 -2.37 -28.47
N MET A 264 -4.24 -2.56 -27.17
CA MET A 264 -3.95 -3.85 -26.56
C MET A 264 -4.86 -4.06 -25.36
N ILE A 265 -5.43 -5.25 -25.20
CA ILE A 265 -6.08 -5.64 -23.95
C ILE A 265 -5.15 -6.60 -23.21
N LEU A 266 -4.79 -6.22 -21.99
CA LEU A 266 -4.01 -7.05 -21.07
C LEU A 266 -4.93 -7.77 -20.10
N LEU A 267 -4.67 -9.06 -19.91
CA LEU A 267 -5.39 -9.94 -19.00
C LEU A 267 -4.39 -10.88 -18.30
N SER A 268 -4.60 -11.20 -17.02
CA SER A 268 -3.83 -12.28 -16.36
C SER A 268 -4.62 -13.59 -16.43
N GLN A 269 -3.99 -14.68 -16.89
CA GLN A 269 -4.61 -16.01 -16.86
C GLN A 269 -4.74 -16.58 -15.44
N ASN A 270 -3.91 -16.14 -14.49
CA ASN A 270 -3.97 -16.59 -13.10
C ASN A 270 -3.72 -15.42 -12.13
N PRO A 271 -4.55 -15.23 -11.09
CA PRO A 271 -4.29 -14.28 -10.01
C PRO A 271 -3.26 -14.81 -8.99
N SER A 272 -3.01 -16.13 -8.98
CA SER A 272 -2.08 -16.79 -8.06
C SER A 272 -0.77 -17.15 -8.74
N GLY A 273 0.20 -16.23 -8.73
CA GLY A 273 1.58 -16.50 -9.15
C GLY A 273 1.90 -16.24 -10.62
N PHE A 274 3.15 -15.82 -10.85
CA PHE A 274 3.71 -15.41 -12.14
C PHE A 274 3.41 -16.38 -13.30
N GLY A 275 3.21 -15.84 -14.49
CA GLY A 275 3.57 -16.57 -15.69
C GLY A 275 3.24 -15.90 -17.01
N LYS A 276 1.99 -15.45 -17.21
CA LYS A 276 1.52 -15.05 -18.54
C LYS A 276 0.48 -13.93 -18.45
N ILE A 277 0.89 -12.73 -18.86
CA ILE A 277 -0.04 -11.67 -19.22
C ILE A 277 -0.46 -11.98 -20.67
N MET A 278 -1.74 -12.26 -20.88
CA MET A 278 -2.29 -12.34 -22.23
C MET A 278 -2.41 -10.93 -22.78
N VAL A 279 -1.94 -10.77 -24.02
CA VAL A 279 -2.04 -9.54 -24.79
C VAL A 279 -2.95 -9.84 -25.97
N TYR A 280 -4.11 -9.20 -26.02
CA TYR A 280 -5.00 -9.26 -27.15
C TYR A 280 -4.86 -7.97 -27.97
N MET A 281 -4.83 -8.12 -29.29
CA MET A 281 -4.81 -7.02 -30.24
C MET A 281 -5.75 -7.35 -31.38
N ASP A 282 -6.41 -6.34 -31.94
CA ASP A 282 -7.10 -6.51 -33.22
C ASP A 282 -6.08 -6.59 -34.38
N ASP A 283 -6.54 -7.01 -35.57
CA ASP A 283 -5.67 -7.23 -36.73
C ASP A 283 -4.92 -5.95 -37.12
N LYS A 284 -5.59 -4.80 -37.06
CA LYS A 284 -5.01 -3.49 -37.37
C LYS A 284 -3.89 -3.12 -36.38
N SER A 285 -4.11 -3.35 -35.09
CA SER A 285 -3.11 -3.12 -34.04
C SER A 285 -1.94 -4.10 -34.18
N CYS A 286 -2.18 -5.34 -34.61
CA CYS A 286 -1.12 -6.30 -34.92
C CYS A 286 -0.24 -5.84 -36.09
N GLU A 287 -0.84 -5.31 -37.17
CA GLU A 287 -0.10 -4.76 -38.31
C GLU A 287 0.78 -3.57 -37.91
N ILE A 288 0.21 -2.61 -37.16
CA ILE A 288 0.94 -1.44 -36.65
C ILE A 288 2.05 -1.88 -35.67
N PHE A 289 1.76 -2.84 -34.78
CA PHE A 289 2.75 -3.38 -33.85
C PHE A 289 3.93 -4.03 -34.57
N LEU A 290 3.68 -4.86 -35.59
CA LEU A 290 4.74 -5.49 -36.37
C LEU A 290 5.60 -4.46 -37.10
N LYS A 291 4.98 -3.39 -37.63
CA LYS A 291 5.67 -2.29 -38.31
C LYS A 291 6.66 -1.57 -37.38
N HIS A 292 6.30 -1.36 -36.11
CA HIS A 292 7.06 -0.55 -35.16
C HIS A 292 7.79 -1.33 -34.06
N CYS A 293 7.82 -2.66 -34.17
CA CYS A 293 8.32 -3.53 -33.10
C CYS A 293 9.77 -3.22 -32.69
N GLU A 294 10.66 -2.91 -33.64
CA GLU A 294 12.07 -2.60 -33.34
C GLU A 294 12.24 -1.29 -32.57
N GLU A 295 11.31 -0.34 -32.72
CA GLU A 295 11.33 0.90 -31.96
C GLU A 295 10.84 0.66 -30.53
N LEU A 296 9.73 -0.07 -30.38
CA LEU A 296 9.17 -0.45 -29.08
C LEU A 296 10.15 -1.28 -28.22
N LYS A 297 10.99 -2.13 -28.84
CA LYS A 297 12.03 -2.91 -28.12
C LYS A 297 13.08 -2.05 -27.42
N LYS A 298 13.28 -0.80 -27.84
CA LYS A 298 14.25 0.11 -27.22
C LYS A 298 13.82 0.52 -25.81
N GLU A 299 12.57 0.26 -25.41
CA GLU A 299 12.05 0.51 -24.08
C GLU A 299 12.20 -0.71 -23.15
N PRO A 300 13.11 -0.69 -22.16
CA PRO A 300 13.47 -1.88 -21.37
C PRO A 300 12.30 -2.50 -20.61
N ARG A 301 11.28 -1.70 -20.27
CA ARG A 301 10.14 -2.08 -19.44
C ARG A 301 8.99 -2.74 -20.23
N ILE A 302 9.00 -2.62 -21.56
CA ILE A 302 7.96 -3.18 -22.47
C ILE A 302 8.41 -4.53 -23.06
N SER A 303 9.69 -4.89 -22.90
CA SER A 303 10.28 -6.14 -23.42
C SER A 303 9.41 -7.40 -23.21
N LYS A 304 8.92 -7.64 -21.99
CA LYS A 304 8.06 -8.80 -21.69
C LYS A 304 6.68 -8.73 -22.35
N VAL A 305 6.11 -7.53 -22.51
CA VAL A 305 4.84 -7.32 -23.19
C VAL A 305 5.01 -7.56 -24.69
N ILE A 306 6.13 -7.11 -25.27
CA ILE A 306 6.48 -7.35 -26.68
C ILE A 306 6.62 -8.84 -26.95
N GLU A 307 7.28 -9.60 -26.08
CA GLU A 307 7.40 -11.06 -26.24
C GLU A 307 6.03 -11.75 -26.25
N ALA A 308 5.15 -11.42 -25.28
CA ALA A 308 3.80 -11.98 -25.22
C ALA A 308 2.94 -11.58 -26.44
N ALA A 309 3.01 -10.31 -26.85
CA ALA A 309 2.32 -9.79 -28.03
C ALA A 309 2.76 -10.49 -29.32
N LYS A 310 4.06 -10.80 -29.46
CA LYS A 310 4.58 -11.56 -30.60
C LYS A 310 4.06 -12.99 -30.64
N SER A 311 4.02 -13.67 -29.50
CA SER A 311 3.46 -15.03 -29.41
C SER A 311 2.01 -15.07 -29.88
N PHE A 312 1.19 -14.11 -29.45
CA PHE A 312 -0.21 -13.98 -29.89
C PHE A 312 -0.35 -13.79 -31.42
N ILE A 313 0.41 -12.86 -31.99
CA ILE A 313 0.38 -12.60 -33.45
C ILE A 313 0.78 -13.85 -34.23
N GLN A 314 1.74 -14.62 -33.70
CA GLN A 314 2.22 -15.84 -34.36
C GLN A 314 1.20 -16.99 -34.25
N GLU A 315 0.45 -17.09 -33.16
CA GLU A 315 -0.65 -18.05 -32.97
C GLU A 315 -1.88 -17.70 -33.83
N ASN A 316 -2.24 -16.41 -33.98
CA ASN A 316 -3.36 -15.98 -34.83
C ASN A 316 -3.08 -16.14 -36.33
N LYS A 317 -1.82 -16.14 -36.75
CA LYS A 317 -1.44 -16.47 -38.14
C LYS A 317 -1.70 -17.95 -38.48
N THR A 318 -1.90 -18.80 -37.48
CA THR A 318 -2.06 -20.26 -37.65
C THR A 318 -3.39 -20.81 -37.11
N ALA A 319 -4.20 -20.04 -36.39
CA ALA A 319 -5.53 -20.44 -35.92
C ALA A 319 -6.49 -19.26 -35.71
N SER A 320 -7.78 -19.50 -35.92
CA SER A 320 -8.88 -18.57 -35.60
C SER A 320 -8.98 -18.31 -34.08
N PRO A 321 -9.51 -17.13 -33.65
CA PRO A 321 -9.48 -16.71 -32.25
C PRO A 321 -10.25 -17.69 -31.34
N PRO A 322 -9.77 -17.95 -30.11
CA PRO A 322 -10.52 -18.74 -29.14
C PRO A 322 -11.60 -17.87 -28.51
N LEU A 323 -12.75 -17.78 -29.18
CA LEU A 323 -14.01 -17.36 -28.58
C LEU A 323 -14.85 -18.61 -28.36
N SER A 324 -14.58 -19.34 -27.27
CA SER A 324 -15.61 -20.12 -26.57
C SER A 324 -15.04 -20.77 -25.30
N SER A 325 -15.81 -20.67 -24.22
CA SER A 325 -15.61 -21.25 -22.88
C SER A 325 -14.60 -20.55 -21.97
N MET A 326 -15.03 -19.44 -21.37
CA MET A 326 -14.77 -19.24 -19.94
C MET A 326 -16.09 -18.89 -19.26
N ASP A 327 -16.55 -19.82 -18.43
CA ASP A 327 -17.77 -19.72 -17.67
C ASP A 327 -17.78 -18.49 -16.74
N ASN A 328 -18.84 -17.71 -16.88
CA ASN A 328 -19.56 -16.93 -15.88
C ASN A 328 -18.78 -16.35 -14.69
N THR A 329 -18.42 -15.07 -14.80
CA THR A 329 -18.73 -14.08 -13.76
C THR A 329 -18.76 -12.67 -14.37
N ASP A 330 -19.97 -12.19 -14.64
CA ASP A 330 -20.40 -10.80 -14.82
C ASP A 330 -19.44 -9.80 -15.51
N THR A 331 -18.98 -10.11 -16.73
CA THR A 331 -18.32 -9.12 -17.61
C THR A 331 -19.10 -8.82 -18.90
N SER A 332 -20.35 -9.30 -19.01
CA SER A 332 -21.14 -9.24 -20.26
C SER A 332 -21.57 -7.84 -20.73
N ASN A 333 -21.42 -6.77 -19.94
CA ASN A 333 -21.93 -5.44 -20.33
C ASN A 333 -20.86 -4.46 -20.88
N HIS A 334 -19.57 -4.79 -20.80
CA HIS A 334 -18.52 -3.86 -21.24
C HIS A 334 -17.93 -4.15 -22.63
N LEU A 335 -18.05 -5.38 -23.15
CA LEU A 335 -17.47 -5.74 -24.45
C LEU A 335 -18.37 -5.38 -25.64
N GLU A 336 -19.70 -5.31 -25.49
CA GLU A 336 -20.61 -4.95 -26.60
C GLU A 336 -20.59 -3.45 -26.94
N ASN A 337 -20.19 -2.58 -26.01
CA ASN A 337 -20.20 -1.12 -26.23
C ASN A 337 -18.91 -0.54 -26.84
N ILE A 338 -17.82 -1.31 -26.90
CA ILE A 338 -16.54 -0.80 -27.43
C ILE A 338 -16.48 -0.95 -28.96
N GLY A 339 -17.28 -1.84 -29.56
CA GLY A 339 -17.31 -2.10 -31.00
C GLY A 339 -18.22 -1.19 -31.85
N GLN A 340 -19.04 -0.31 -31.25
CA GLN A 340 -20.05 0.46 -31.99
C GLN A 340 -19.73 1.94 -32.23
N SER A 341 -18.65 2.48 -31.66
CA SER A 341 -18.32 3.91 -31.77
C SER A 341 -17.44 4.31 -32.96
N ALA A 342 -17.16 3.40 -33.91
CA ALA A 342 -16.29 3.66 -35.07
C ALA A 342 -16.95 3.46 -36.45
N SER A 343 -18.27 3.38 -36.57
CA SER A 343 -18.94 3.26 -37.88
C SER A 343 -20.25 4.04 -38.01
N GLN A 344 -20.24 5.33 -37.66
CA GLN A 344 -21.16 6.31 -38.23
C GLN A 344 -20.46 7.65 -38.41
N ASN A 345 -19.84 7.85 -39.58
CA ASN A 345 -19.81 9.13 -40.32
C ASN A 345 -18.98 8.98 -41.60
N VAL A 346 -19.62 8.47 -42.66
CA VAL A 346 -19.29 8.81 -44.05
C VAL A 346 -20.60 9.01 -44.81
N VAL A 347 -20.95 10.29 -44.96
CA VAL A 347 -21.54 10.98 -46.13
C VAL A 347 -22.76 10.34 -46.83
N HIS A 348 -23.91 11.02 -46.69
CA HIS A 348 -24.52 11.72 -47.82
C HIS A 348 -25.16 13.03 -47.39
#